data_AF-A0A2L1UXJ0-F1
#
_entry.id   AF-A0A2L1UXJ0-F1
#
_cell.length_a   1.000
_cell.length_b   1.000
_cell.length_c   1.000
_cell.angle_alpha   90.00
_cell.angle_beta   90.00
_cell.angle_gamma   90.00
#
_symmetry.space_group_name_H-M   'P 1'
#
loop_
_entity.id
_entity.type
_entity.pdbx_description
1 polymer ?
#
loop_
_entity_poly.entity_id
_entity_poly.type
_entity_poly.pdbx_seq_one_letter_code
_entity_poly.pdbx_strand_id
1 'polypeptide(L)'
;MRADTMQPVKKFRFYRPLKGHSHTFGEQWFALKAEAFARFFGTPTFLIAQTLIVAVWIYLNISGLSKFDPYPFILLNLAFSLQAAYAAPLILLAQTRQAERDLAHALTDAQHREDLDEAMAKRQTVAEENSAQLLILVHQNIALTSLTKELAERIETLTTQLASR
;
A
#
# COMPACT_ATOMS: atom_id res chain seq x y z
N MET A 1 -35.68 26.88 18.25
CA MET A 1 -35.21 26.75 16.85
C MET A 1 -34.16 25.65 16.87
N ARG A 2 -34.44 24.50 16.27
CA ARG A 2 -33.68 23.24 16.42
C ARG A 2 -32.31 23.36 15.75
N ALA A 3 -31.24 23.19 16.51
CA ALA A 3 -29.92 22.90 15.94
C ALA A 3 -29.94 21.46 15.46
N ASP A 4 -29.98 21.29 14.15
CA ASP A 4 -29.84 20.01 13.47
C ASP A 4 -28.42 19.50 13.70
N THR A 5 -28.26 18.61 14.68
CA THR A 5 -27.01 17.92 14.93
C THR A 5 -26.78 16.96 13.78
N MET A 6 -26.06 17.42 12.77
CA MET A 6 -25.60 16.63 11.63
C MET A 6 -24.66 15.54 12.15
N GLN A 7 -25.25 14.42 12.54
CA GLN A 7 -24.52 13.24 12.98
C GLN A 7 -23.66 12.76 11.80
N PRO A 8 -22.34 12.54 11.98
CA PRO A 8 -21.51 11.98 10.93
C PRO A 8 -22.06 10.59 10.60
N VAL A 9 -22.39 10.39 9.33
CA VAL A 9 -22.83 9.11 8.78
C VAL A 9 -21.75 8.07 9.09
N LYS A 10 -21.98 7.26 10.13
CA LYS A 10 -21.15 6.09 10.43
C LYS A 10 -21.33 5.06 9.33
N LYS A 11 -20.54 5.20 8.27
CA LYS A 11 -20.59 4.34 7.09
C LYS A 11 -19.76 3.08 7.33
N PHE A 12 -20.14 2.27 8.32
CA PHE A 12 -19.55 0.94 8.50
C PHE A 12 -20.21 -0.04 7.52
N ARG A 13 -19.81 0.02 6.23
CA ARG A 13 -20.22 -0.95 5.21
C ARG A 13 -19.00 -1.79 4.83
N PHE A 14 -18.81 -2.87 5.56
CA PHE A 14 -18.03 -4.07 5.17
C PHE A 14 -16.50 -4.03 5.22
N TYR A 15 -15.88 -4.01 6.41
CA TYR A 15 -14.64 -4.80 6.62
C TYR A 15 -14.62 -5.31 8.06
N ARG A 16 -15.33 -6.42 8.32
CA ARG A 16 -15.19 -7.15 9.58
C ARG A 16 -13.79 -7.79 9.55
N PRO A 17 -12.84 -7.40 10.43
CA PRO A 17 -11.57 -8.09 10.50
C PRO A 17 -11.87 -9.53 10.96
N LEU A 18 -11.72 -10.48 10.04
CA LEU A 18 -11.62 -11.89 10.39
C LEU A 18 -10.31 -12.03 11.17
N LYS A 19 -10.44 -11.96 12.49
CA LYS A 19 -9.36 -12.18 13.44
C LYS A 19 -9.02 -13.68 13.43
N GLY A 20 -8.44 -14.12 12.32
CA GLY A 20 -7.94 -15.47 12.14
C GLY A 20 -6.69 -15.64 12.97
N HIS A 21 -6.81 -16.37 14.08
CA HIS A 21 -5.66 -16.97 14.74
C HIS A 21 -5.17 -18.10 13.82
N SER A 22 -4.04 -17.93 13.14
CA SER A 22 -3.41 -19.02 12.37
C SER A 22 -1.94 -19.17 12.73
N HIS A 23 -1.66 -19.38 14.02
CA HIS A 23 -0.51 -20.20 14.39
C HIS A 23 -0.92 -21.68 14.33
N THR A 24 -1.11 -22.21 13.12
CA THR A 24 -1.39 -23.62 12.92
C THR A 24 -0.27 -24.23 12.08
N PHE A 25 0.65 -24.89 12.80
CA PHE A 25 1.73 -25.77 12.33
C PHE A 25 3.09 -25.14 11.96
N GLY A 26 4.12 -25.41 12.78
CA GLY A 26 5.53 -25.55 12.36
C GLY A 26 6.23 -24.35 11.70
N GLU A 27 5.62 -23.17 11.70
CA GLU A 27 5.91 -22.10 10.74
C GLU A 27 7.34 -21.56 10.73
N GLN A 28 8.06 -21.55 11.84
CA GLN A 28 9.35 -20.86 11.91
C GLN A 28 10.42 -21.55 11.06
N TRP A 29 10.60 -22.87 11.21
CA TRP A 29 11.61 -23.58 10.42
C TRP A 29 11.23 -23.66 8.94
N PHE A 30 9.94 -23.88 8.62
CA PHE A 30 9.47 -23.86 7.23
C PHE A 30 9.56 -22.48 6.60
N ALA A 31 9.28 -21.40 7.35
CA ALA A 31 9.46 -20.03 6.86
C ALA A 31 10.93 -19.73 6.55
N LEU A 32 11.84 -20.07 7.47
CA LEU A 32 13.28 -19.88 7.27
C LEU A 32 13.78 -20.68 6.07
N LYS A 33 13.31 -21.93 5.91
CA LYS A 33 13.64 -22.76 4.74
C LYS A 33 13.05 -22.19 3.46
N ALA A 34 11.78 -21.78 3.45
CA ALA A 34 11.12 -21.18 2.31
C ALA A 34 11.82 -19.88 1.86
N GLU A 35 12.28 -19.06 2.80
CA GLU A 35 13.03 -17.84 2.52
C GLU A 35 14.41 -18.14 1.90
N ALA A 36 15.11 -19.15 2.42
CA ALA A 36 16.37 -19.62 1.85
C ALA A 36 16.16 -20.20 0.44
N PHE A 37 15.11 -21.01 0.24
CA PHE A 37 14.74 -21.54 -1.07
C PHE A 37 14.36 -20.42 -2.04
N ALA A 38 13.55 -19.45 -1.63
CA ALA A 38 13.17 -18.31 -2.47
C ALA A 38 14.39 -17.50 -2.93
N ARG A 39 15.35 -17.24 -2.04
CA ARG A 39 16.61 -16.57 -2.38
C ARG A 39 17.45 -17.42 -3.36
N PHE A 40 17.48 -18.73 -3.18
CA PHE A 40 18.24 -19.65 -4.03
C PHE A 40 17.64 -19.78 -5.44
N PHE A 41 16.33 -20.03 -5.54
CA PHE A 41 15.61 -20.15 -6.81
C PHE A 41 15.45 -18.81 -7.55
N GLY A 42 15.48 -17.67 -6.83
CA GLY A 42 15.41 -16.33 -7.44
C GLY A 42 16.69 -15.87 -8.13
N THR A 43 17.77 -16.65 -8.04
CA THR A 43 19.07 -16.30 -8.65
C THR A 43 19.25 -17.06 -9.98
N PRO A 44 19.67 -16.40 -11.08
CA PRO A 44 19.88 -17.07 -12.38
C PRO A 44 20.94 -18.18 -12.32
N THR A 45 21.81 -18.14 -11.32
CA THR A 45 22.83 -19.16 -11.04
C THR A 45 22.25 -20.56 -10.82
N PHE A 46 21.05 -20.68 -10.23
CA PHE A 46 20.42 -21.99 -10.01
C PHE A 46 20.10 -22.69 -11.34
N LEU A 47 19.50 -21.96 -12.28
CA LEU A 47 19.16 -22.50 -13.60
C LEU A 47 20.41 -22.95 -14.35
N ILE A 48 21.48 -22.15 -14.31
CA ILE A 48 22.76 -22.49 -14.95
C ILE A 48 23.36 -23.76 -14.33
N ALA A 49 23.40 -23.85 -13.00
CA ALA A 49 23.92 -25.03 -12.30
C ALA A 49 23.10 -26.29 -12.63
N GLN A 50 21.77 -26.21 -12.63
CA GLN A 50 20.88 -27.32 -12.98
C GLN A 50 21.11 -27.80 -14.42
N THR A 51 21.21 -26.87 -15.39
CA THR A 51 21.48 -27.21 -16.79
C THR A 51 22.85 -27.87 -16.95
N LEU A 52 23.88 -27.40 -16.24
CA LEU A 52 25.20 -28.02 -16.27
C LEU A 52 25.19 -29.45 -15.71
N ILE A 53 24.50 -29.69 -14.59
CA ILE A 53 24.38 -31.03 -14.00
C ILE A 53 23.73 -32.00 -15.00
N VAL A 54 22.63 -31.59 -15.63
CA VAL A 54 21.93 -32.38 -16.65
C VAL A 54 22.81 -32.62 -17.87
N ALA A 55 23.51 -31.60 -18.36
CA ALA A 55 24.40 -31.72 -19.50
C ALA A 55 25.57 -32.68 -19.22
N VAL A 56 26.18 -32.60 -18.04
CA VAL A 56 27.24 -33.53 -17.60
C VAL A 56 26.70 -34.96 -17.49
N TRP A 57 25.51 -35.15 -16.93
CA TRP A 57 24.88 -36.48 -16.84
C TRP A 57 24.68 -37.11 -18.21
N ILE A 58 24.13 -36.35 -19.17
CA ILE A 58 23.93 -36.79 -20.55
C ILE A 58 25.28 -37.10 -21.20
N TYR A 59 26.27 -36.21 -21.05
CA TYR A 59 27.60 -36.39 -21.63
C TYR A 59 28.30 -37.66 -21.12
N LEU A 60 28.27 -37.91 -19.81
CA LEU A 60 28.87 -39.10 -19.20
C LEU A 60 28.19 -40.39 -19.69
N ASN A 61 26.87 -40.41 -19.82
CA ASN A 61 26.14 -41.59 -20.33
C ASN A 61 26.38 -41.84 -21.83
N ILE A 62 26.44 -40.79 -22.65
CA ILE A 62 26.71 -40.92 -24.09
C ILE A 62 28.18 -41.30 -24.37
N SER A 63 29.12 -40.79 -23.56
CA SER A 63 30.56 -41.08 -23.70
C SER A 63 30.93 -42.55 -23.48
N GLY A 64 29.98 -43.39 -23.05
CA GLY A 64 30.17 -44.83 -22.89
C GLY A 64 31.04 -45.23 -21.69
N LEU A 65 31.51 -44.26 -20.89
CA LEU A 65 32.27 -44.50 -19.66
C LEU A 65 31.42 -45.20 -18.58
N SER A 66 30.10 -45.01 -18.59
CA SER A 66 29.19 -45.56 -17.60
C SER A 66 27.80 -45.75 -18.23
N LYS A 67 27.38 -46.99 -18.51
CA LYS A 67 26.05 -47.32 -19.08
C LYS A 67 24.95 -47.35 -18.02
N PHE A 68 24.89 -46.34 -17.15
CA PHE A 68 23.90 -46.31 -16.06
C PHE A 68 22.50 -45.94 -16.55
N ASP A 69 22.37 -45.12 -17.59
CA ASP A 69 21.08 -44.70 -18.17
C ASP A 69 21.16 -44.63 -19.71
N PRO A 70 21.06 -45.76 -20.43
CA PRO A 70 21.03 -45.79 -21.89
C PRO A 70 19.83 -45.01 -22.46
N TYR A 71 19.97 -44.49 -23.68
CA TYR A 71 18.87 -43.84 -24.39
C TYR A 71 17.62 -44.76 -24.38
N PRO A 72 16.45 -44.32 -23.86
CA PRO A 72 15.93 -42.94 -23.79
C PRO A 72 16.02 -42.22 -22.41
N PHE A 73 17.04 -42.50 -21.58
CA PHE A 73 17.27 -41.85 -20.27
C PHE A 73 16.10 -41.96 -19.27
N ILE A 74 15.71 -43.20 -18.93
CA ILE A 74 14.54 -43.47 -18.08
C ILE A 74 14.73 -42.94 -16.66
N LEU A 75 15.96 -43.00 -16.12
CA LEU A 75 16.23 -42.57 -14.74
C LEU A 75 16.17 -41.05 -14.62
N LEU A 76 16.73 -40.34 -15.61
CA LEU A 76 16.64 -38.88 -15.68
C LEU A 76 15.18 -38.43 -15.79
N ASN A 77 14.41 -39.08 -16.65
CA ASN A 77 12.99 -38.78 -16.80
C ASN A 77 12.20 -39.05 -15.50
N LEU A 78 12.51 -40.14 -14.79
CA LEU A 78 11.89 -40.46 -13.52
C LEU A 78 12.24 -39.43 -12.43
N ALA A 79 13.50 -38.99 -12.38
CA ALA A 79 13.96 -37.97 -11.45
C ALA A 79 13.24 -36.63 -11.67
N PHE A 80 13.11 -36.17 -12.92
CA PHE A 80 12.35 -34.96 -13.24
C PHE A 80 10.86 -35.08 -12.92
N SER A 81 10.27 -36.25 -13.20
CA SER A 81 8.87 -36.51 -12.87
C SER A 81 8.62 -36.42 -11.36
N LEU A 82 9.51 -36.99 -10.55
CA LEU A 82 9.45 -36.89 -9.09
C LEU A 82 9.70 -35.45 -8.61
N GLN A 83 10.66 -34.74 -9.21
CA GLN A 83 10.95 -33.35 -8.90
C GLN A 83 9.72 -32.47 -9.12
N ALA A 84 9.02 -32.64 -10.24
CA ALA A 84 7.78 -31.92 -10.52
C ALA A 84 6.65 -32.29 -9.53
N ALA A 85 6.49 -33.59 -9.23
CA ALA A 85 5.48 -34.07 -8.31
C ALA A 85 5.64 -33.51 -6.88
N TYR A 86 6.88 -33.35 -6.40
CA TYR A 86 7.15 -32.75 -5.09
C TYR A 86 7.14 -31.21 -5.11
N ALA A 87 7.50 -30.60 -6.24
CA ALA A 87 7.46 -29.15 -6.39
C ALA A 87 6.03 -28.61 -6.33
N ALA A 88 5.05 -29.27 -6.97
CA ALA A 88 3.66 -28.81 -7.01
C ALA A 88 3.04 -28.52 -5.62
N PRO A 89 3.05 -29.45 -4.64
CA PRO A 89 2.50 -29.18 -3.31
C PRO A 89 3.31 -28.12 -2.54
N LEU A 90 4.63 -28.10 -2.68
CA LEU A 90 5.46 -27.05 -2.06
C LEU A 90 5.14 -25.66 -2.61
N ILE A 91 4.94 -25.55 -3.92
CA ILE A 91 4.54 -24.30 -4.57
C ILE A 91 3.16 -23.89 -4.06
N LEU A 92 2.22 -24.82 -3.93
CA LEU A 92 0.89 -24.52 -3.39
C LEU A 92 0.97 -24.00 -1.95
N LEU A 93 1.79 -24.60 -1.09
CA LEU A 93 2.02 -24.09 0.27
C LEU A 93 2.68 -22.71 0.27
N ALA A 94 3.62 -22.45 -0.64
CA ALA A 94 4.21 -21.12 -0.78
C ALA A 94 3.17 -20.09 -1.25
N GLN A 95 2.31 -20.48 -2.19
CA GLN A 95 1.25 -19.63 -2.72
C GLN A 95 0.17 -19.31 -1.68
N THR A 96 -0.27 -20.27 -0.87
CA THR A 96 -1.24 -20.00 0.21
C THR A 96 -0.71 -18.99 1.21
N ARG A 97 0.57 -19.12 1.60
CA ARG A 97 1.23 -18.16 2.50
C ARG A 97 1.43 -16.79 1.86
N GLN A 98 1.75 -16.75 0.58
CA GLN A 98 1.85 -15.49 -0.15
C GLN A 98 0.48 -14.80 -0.22
N ALA A 99 -0.58 -15.53 -0.51
CA ALA A 99 -1.95 -15.01 -0.54
C ALA A 99 -2.40 -14.48 0.84
N GLU A 100 -2.02 -15.14 1.94
CA GLU A 100 -2.28 -14.64 3.29
C GLU A 100 -1.59 -13.30 3.56
N ARG A 101 -0.31 -13.15 3.16
CA ARG A 101 0.42 -11.88 3.27
C ARG A 101 -0.20 -10.80 2.41
N ASP A 102 -0.52 -11.11 1.16
CA ASP A 102 -1.12 -10.18 0.22
C ASP A 102 -2.49 -9.70 0.73
N LEU A 103 -3.28 -10.60 1.34
CA LEU A 103 -4.54 -10.24 1.99
C LEU A 103 -4.31 -9.30 3.18
N ALA A 104 -3.33 -9.59 4.05
CA ALA A 104 -3.00 -8.73 5.17
C ALA A 104 -2.58 -7.32 4.72
N HIS A 105 -1.73 -7.24 3.69
CA HIS A 105 -1.34 -5.96 3.08
C HIS A 105 -2.53 -5.21 2.49
N ALA A 106 -3.43 -5.91 1.77
CA ALA A 106 -4.63 -5.30 1.20
C ALA A 106 -5.58 -4.74 2.27
N LEU A 107 -5.72 -5.43 3.41
CA LEU A 107 -6.53 -4.95 4.53
C LEU A 107 -5.94 -3.69 5.17
N THR A 108 -4.63 -3.64 5.38
CA THR A 108 -3.96 -2.44 5.90
C THR A 108 -4.08 -1.28 4.92
N ASP A 109 -3.93 -1.51 3.61
CA ASP A 109 -4.09 -0.46 2.60
C ASP A 109 -5.54 0.07 2.56
N ALA A 110 -6.53 -0.83 2.67
CA ALA A 110 -7.94 -0.43 2.74
C ALA A 110 -8.23 0.45 3.96
N GLN A 111 -7.75 0.05 5.14
CA GLN A 111 -7.89 0.86 6.36
C GLN A 111 -7.20 2.22 6.23
N HIS A 112 -5.99 2.24 5.67
CA HIS A 112 -5.26 3.49 5.48
C HIS A 112 -6.00 4.45 4.54
N ARG A 113 -6.62 3.95 3.46
CA ARG A 113 -7.44 4.77 2.56
C ARG A 113 -8.66 5.36 3.28
N GLU A 114 -9.35 4.58 4.11
CA GLU A 114 -10.47 5.08 4.90
C GLU A 114 -10.04 6.19 5.86
N ASP A 115 -8.92 6.02 6.57
CA ASP A 115 -8.36 7.03 7.47
C ASP A 115 -7.98 8.33 6.72
N LEU A 116 -7.42 8.18 5.51
CA LEU A 116 -7.08 9.32 4.65
C LEU A 116 -8.34 10.07 4.19
N ASP A 117 -9.39 9.36 3.79
CA ASP A 117 -10.66 9.96 3.38
C ASP A 117 -11.30 10.73 4.54
N GLU A 118 -11.28 10.17 5.76
CA GLU A 118 -11.75 10.88 6.96
C GLU A 118 -10.91 12.13 7.28
N ALA A 119 -9.58 12.03 7.16
CA ALA A 119 -8.69 13.15 7.38
C ALA A 119 -8.88 14.26 6.34
N MET A 120 -9.11 13.90 5.07
CA MET A 120 -9.44 14.85 4.02
C MET A 120 -10.77 15.54 4.26
N ALA A 121 -11.81 14.80 4.66
CA ALA A 121 -13.10 15.39 5.01
C ALA A 121 -12.98 16.40 6.16
N LYS A 122 -12.25 16.06 7.23
CA LYS A 122 -11.97 16.99 8.35
C LYS A 122 -11.17 18.22 7.91
N ARG A 123 -10.18 18.05 7.02
CA ARG A 123 -9.41 19.17 6.49
C ARG A 123 -10.26 20.10 5.63
N GLN A 124 -11.20 19.54 4.87
CA GLN A 124 -12.13 20.31 4.05
C GLN A 124 -13.03 21.19 4.91
N THR A 125 -13.62 20.65 5.99
CA THR A 125 -14.46 21.45 6.89
C THR A 125 -13.67 22.57 7.56
N VAL A 126 -12.44 22.29 8.00
CA VAL A 126 -11.54 23.32 8.58
C VAL A 126 -11.16 24.37 7.54
N ALA A 127 -10.93 23.98 6.28
CA ALA A 127 -10.64 24.92 5.20
C ALA A 127 -11.84 25.83 4.90
N GLU A 128 -13.06 25.29 4.92
CA GLU A 128 -14.29 26.06 4.77
C GLU A 128 -14.47 27.06 5.92
N GLU A 129 -14.29 26.63 7.17
CA GLU A 129 -14.32 27.50 8.35
C GLU A 129 -13.29 28.64 8.25
N ASN A 130 -12.05 28.30 7.91
CA ASN A 130 -10.98 29.29 7.71
C ASN A 130 -11.34 30.28 6.61
N SER A 131 -11.90 29.81 5.48
CA SER A 131 -12.31 30.67 4.38
C SER A 131 -13.41 31.66 4.79
N ALA A 132 -14.38 31.21 5.59
CA ALA A 132 -15.43 32.06 6.11
C ALA A 132 -14.88 33.14 7.06
N GLN A 133 -13.94 32.77 7.94
CA GLN A 133 -13.26 33.73 8.82
C GLN A 133 -12.47 34.77 8.02
N LEU A 134 -11.75 34.35 6.98
CA LEU A 134 -11.01 35.27 6.10
C LEU A 134 -11.95 36.29 5.44
N LEU A 135 -13.12 35.87 4.96
CA LEU A 135 -14.10 36.78 4.38
C LEU A 135 -14.59 37.83 5.39
N ILE A 136 -14.81 37.42 6.65
CA ILE A 136 -15.19 38.34 7.74
C ILE A 136 -14.07 39.36 8.00
N LEU A 137 -12.82 38.90 8.10
CA LEU A 137 -11.66 39.79 8.32
C LEU A 137 -11.46 40.76 7.16
N VAL A 138 -11.66 40.33 5.92
CA VAL A 138 -11.59 41.20 4.74
C VAL A 138 -12.70 42.26 4.80
N HIS A 139 -13.93 41.88 5.15
CA HIS A 139 -15.04 42.82 5.26
C HIS A 139 -14.79 43.87 6.36
N GLN A 140 -14.26 43.44 7.52
CA GLN A 140 -13.88 44.35 8.59
C GLN A 140 -12.79 45.34 8.15
N ASN A 141 -11.77 44.88 7.43
CA ASN A 141 -10.72 45.76 6.90
C ASN A 141 -11.30 46.82 5.94
N ILE A 142 -12.23 46.45 5.07
CA ILE A 142 -12.91 47.40 4.17
C ILE A 142 -13.69 48.44 4.98
N ALA A 143 -14.42 48.03 6.01
CA ALA A 143 -15.19 48.94 6.87
C ALA A 143 -14.30 49.91 7.66
N LEU A 144 -13.18 49.42 8.21
CA LEU A 144 -12.18 50.29 8.85
C LEU A 144 -11.63 51.31 7.85
N THR A 145 -11.31 50.86 6.63
CA THR A 145 -10.81 51.74 5.56
C THR A 145 -11.84 52.81 5.20
N SER A 146 -13.13 52.47 5.07
CA SER A 146 -14.17 53.47 4.78
C SER A 146 -14.35 54.48 5.91
N LEU A 147 -14.30 54.05 7.18
CA LEU A 147 -14.38 54.95 8.33
C LEU A 147 -13.20 55.91 8.38
N THR A 148 -11.98 55.44 8.11
CA THR A 148 -10.81 56.32 8.05
C THR A 148 -10.95 57.38 6.95
N LYS A 149 -11.50 56.99 5.79
CA LYS A 149 -11.78 57.93 4.70
C LYS A 149 -12.83 58.98 5.09
N GLU A 150 -13.93 58.57 5.72
CA GLU A 150 -14.99 59.48 6.18
C GLU A 150 -14.46 60.49 7.22
N LEU A 151 -13.65 60.02 8.17
CA LEU A 151 -13.02 60.89 9.17
C LEU A 151 -12.07 61.90 8.52
N ALA A 152 -11.30 61.48 7.52
CA ALA A 152 -10.42 62.39 6.77
C ALA A 152 -11.23 63.48 6.03
N GLU A 153 -12.30 63.10 5.32
CA GLU A 153 -13.20 64.05 4.64
C GLU A 153 -13.87 65.03 5.64
N ARG A 154 -14.25 64.55 6.83
CA ARG A 154 -14.80 65.41 7.90
C ARG A 154 -13.79 66.41 8.45
N ILE A 155 -12.54 66.01 8.63
CA ILE A 155 -11.49 66.94 9.08
C ILE A 155 -11.22 67.98 8.00
N GLU A 156 -11.17 67.58 6.72
CA GLU A 156 -10.98 68.50 5.60
C GLU A 156 -12.12 69.53 5.49
N THR A 157 -13.38 69.09 5.63
CA THR A 157 -14.54 70.00 5.60
C THR A 157 -14.57 70.93 6.81
N LEU A 158 -14.24 70.46 8.01
CA LEU A 158 -14.18 71.32 9.20
C LEU A 158 -13.04 72.34 9.12
N THR A 159 -11.86 71.95 8.62
CA THR A 159 -10.72 72.85 8.45
C THR A 159 -10.99 73.91 7.37
N THR A 160 -11.63 73.56 6.26
CA THR A 160 -12.05 74.53 5.24
C THR A 160 -13.13 75.49 5.75
N GLN A 161 -14.09 75.02 6.54
CA GLN A 161 -15.07 75.91 7.19
C GLN A 161 -14.41 76.90 8.16
N LEU A 162 -13.45 76.44 8.98
CA LEU A 162 -12.66 77.30 9.86
C LEU A 162 -11.79 78.30 9.08
N ALA A 163 -11.19 77.90 7.96
CA ALA A 163 -10.38 78.78 7.11
C ALA A 163 -11.20 79.82 6.33
N SER A 164 -12.50 79.57 6.14
CA SER A 164 -13.44 80.48 5.46
C SER A 164 -14.14 81.50 6.39
N ARG A 165 -13.83 81.49 7.69
CA ARG A 165 -14.28 82.47 8.69
C ARG A 165 -13.20 83.47 9.03
#